data_AF-A0A0G3VMP9-F1
#
_entry.id   AF-A0A0G3VMP9-F1
#
_cell.length_a   1.000
_cell.length_b   1.000
_cell.length_c   1.000
_cell.angle_alpha   90.00
_cell.angle_beta   90.00
_cell.angle_gamma   90.00
#
_symmetry.space_group_name_H-M   'P 1'
#
loop_
_entity.id
_entity.type
_entity.pdbx_description
1 polymer ?
#
loop_
_entity_poly.entity_id
_entity_poly.type
_entity_poly.pdbx_seq_one_letter_code
_entity_poly.pdbx_strand_id
1 'polypeptide(L)' 'MNSENPYYITQAQALGAPNVLKFGLEPLPTSYLVIGEGTSAWFVGNVRGIPCDKPKIAAAYCLAAQFFGMRFVYLE' A
#
# COMPACT_ATOMS: atom_id res chain seq x y z
N MET A 1 0.58 -2.26 -0.58
CA MET A 1 2.00 -2.70 -0.52
C MET A 1 2.12 -4.21 -0.52
N ASN A 2 1.31 -4.96 0.23
CA ASN A 2 1.27 -6.43 0.21
C ASN A 2 0.43 -7.04 -0.94
N SER A 3 0.24 -6.30 -2.04
CA SER A 3 -0.41 -6.80 -3.25
C SER A 3 0.57 -7.65 -4.04
N GLU A 4 0.09 -8.72 -4.67
CA GLU A 4 0.87 -9.49 -5.65
C GLU A 4 0.73 -8.93 -7.08
N ASN A 5 -0.22 -8.03 -7.30
CA ASN A 5 -0.36 -7.30 -8.55
C ASN A 5 0.44 -5.98 -8.51
N PRO A 6 1.48 -5.78 -9.36
CA PRO A 6 2.28 -4.56 -9.42
C PRO A 6 1.47 -3.29 -9.71
N TYR A 7 0.27 -3.45 -10.31
CA TYR A 7 -0.64 -2.34 -10.55
C TYR A 7 -0.92 -1.52 -9.28
N TYR A 8 -1.20 -2.22 -8.16
CA TYR A 8 -1.47 -1.59 -6.87
C TYR A 8 -0.23 -1.21 -6.06
N ILE A 9 0.97 -1.52 -6.56
CA ILE A 9 2.24 -1.22 -5.86
C ILE A 9 2.87 0.05 -6.43
N THR A 10 3.00 0.14 -7.76
CA THR A 10 3.68 1.26 -8.41
C THR A 10 3.03 1.74 -9.71
N GLN A 11 2.32 0.90 -10.45
CA GLN A 11 1.88 1.30 -11.80
C GLN A 11 0.72 2.30 -11.76
N ALA A 12 -0.23 2.16 -10.83
CA ALA A 12 -1.30 3.14 -10.65
C ALA A 12 -0.76 4.50 -10.20
N GLN A 13 0.26 4.49 -9.34
CA GLN A 13 0.96 5.69 -8.88
C GLN A 13 1.71 6.36 -10.04
N ALA A 14 2.42 5.58 -10.87
CA ALA A 14 3.10 6.08 -12.05
C ALA A 14 2.11 6.68 -13.08
N LEU A 15 0.95 6.04 -13.28
CA LEU A 15 -0.11 6.52 -14.16
C LEU A 15 -0.70 7.85 -13.66
N GLY A 16 -0.89 8.01 -12.35
CA GLY A 16 -1.45 9.21 -11.74
C GLY A 16 -0.45 10.37 -11.56
N ALA A 17 0.84 10.09 -11.46
CA ALA A 17 1.87 11.07 -11.11
C ALA A 17 1.91 12.31 -12.02
N PRO A 18 1.80 12.22 -13.37
CA PRO A 18 1.78 13.40 -14.23
C PRO A 18 0.60 14.33 -13.92
N ASN A 19 -0.57 13.77 -13.58
CA ASN A 19 -1.75 14.56 -13.23
C ASN A 19 -1.59 15.26 -11.88
N VAL A 20 -1.06 14.55 -10.87
CA VAL A 20 -0.73 15.14 -9.57
C VAL A 20 0.19 16.35 -9.73
N LEU A 21 1.25 16.21 -10.53
CA LEU A 21 2.17 17.30 -10.84
C LEU A 21 1.48 18.44 -11.60
N LYS A 22 0.74 18.13 -12.67
CA LYS A 22 0.05 19.11 -13.51
C LYS A 22 -0.93 19.98 -12.71
N PHE A 23 -1.62 19.38 -11.74
CA PHE A 23 -2.61 20.07 -10.93
C PHE A 23 -2.02 20.68 -9.65
N GLY A 24 -0.72 20.54 -9.40
CA GLY A 24 -0.06 21.09 -8.21
C GLY A 24 -0.58 20.48 -6.90
N LEU A 25 -1.02 19.22 -6.92
CA LEU A 25 -1.56 18.54 -5.75
C LEU A 25 -0.41 18.08 -4.83
N GLU A 26 -0.61 18.15 -3.51
CA GLU A 26 0.34 17.58 -2.55
C GLU A 26 0.26 16.04 -2.59
N PRO A 27 1.37 15.33 -2.89
CA PRO A 27 1.40 13.88 -2.73
C PRO A 27 1.47 13.49 -1.25
N LEU A 28 0.59 12.58 -0.83
CA LEU A 28 0.59 11.96 0.49
C LEU A 28 1.13 10.52 0.37
N PRO A 29 2.46 10.31 0.35
CA PRO A 29 3.03 8.98 0.15
C PRO A 29 2.62 8.06 1.32
N THR A 30 1.75 7.11 0.99
CA THR A 30 1.05 6.25 1.95
C THR A 30 1.20 4.80 1.54
N SER A 31 1.64 3.95 2.47
CA SER A 31 1.60 2.50 2.29
C SER A 31 0.26 1.96 2.78
N TYR A 32 -0.42 1.21 1.92
CA TYR A 32 -1.65 0.51 2.28
C TYR A 32 -1.35 -0.97 2.54
N LEU A 33 -1.75 -1.48 3.71
CA LEU A 33 -1.56 -2.87 4.12
C LEU A 33 -2.90 -3.48 4.49
N VAL A 34 -3.26 -4.60 3.84
CA VAL A 34 -4.46 -5.35 4.22
C VAL A 34 -4.10 -6.44 5.23
N ILE A 35 -4.81 -6.44 6.34
CA ILE A 35 -4.75 -7.38 7.44
C ILE A 35 -5.92 -8.37 7.29
N GLY A 36 -5.62 -9.66 7.37
CA GLY A 36 -6.59 -10.73 7.17
C GLY A 36 -7.00 -10.91 5.69
N GLU A 37 -8.03 -11.74 5.51
CA GLU A 37 -8.52 -12.18 4.20
C GLU A 37 -10.06 -12.08 4.17
N GLY A 38 -10.66 -12.25 2.98
CA GLY A 38 -12.12 -12.30 2.82
C GLY A 38 -12.82 -10.94 2.67
N THR A 39 -12.09 -9.84 2.67
CA THR A 39 -12.63 -8.51 2.34
C THR A 39 -12.59 -8.28 0.82
N SER A 40 -13.41 -7.35 0.33
CA SER A 40 -13.34 -6.93 -1.08
C SER A 40 -11.99 -6.30 -1.43
N ALA A 41 -11.38 -5.56 -0.50
CA ALA A 41 -10.05 -4.98 -0.69
C ALA A 41 -8.96 -6.05 -0.87
N TRP A 42 -9.02 -7.12 -0.07
CA TRP A 42 -8.15 -8.29 -0.21
C TRP A 42 -8.30 -8.95 -1.60
N PHE A 43 -9.54 -9.20 -2.01
CA PHE A 43 -9.85 -9.89 -3.26
C PHE A 43 -9.49 -9.05 -4.49
N VAL A 44 -10.02 -7.82 -4.59
CA VAL A 44 -9.80 -6.93 -5.74
C VAL A 44 -8.34 -6.47 -5.83
N GLY A 45 -7.72 -6.23 -4.67
CA GLY A 45 -6.33 -5.81 -4.58
C GLY A 45 -5.32 -6.92 -4.86
N ASN A 46 -5.76 -8.17 -5.09
CA ASN A 46 -4.91 -9.35 -5.21
C ASN A 46 -3.87 -9.41 -4.08
N VAL A 47 -4.35 -9.29 -2.85
CA VAL A 47 -3.50 -9.02 -1.68
C VAL A 47 -3.13 -10.30 -0.96
N ARG A 48 -1.87 -10.42 -0.56
CA ARG A 48 -1.47 -11.41 0.43
C ARG A 48 -1.74 -10.85 1.83
N GLY A 49 -2.93 -11.14 2.35
CA GLY A 49 -3.41 -10.69 3.64
C GLY A 49 -2.43 -11.01 4.77
N ILE A 50 -2.16 -10.04 5.66
CA ILE A 50 -1.30 -10.28 6.82
C ILE A 50 -2.15 -10.90 7.94
N PRO A 51 -1.81 -12.09 8.47
CA PRO A 51 -2.59 -12.68 9.56
C PRO A 51 -2.61 -11.79 10.81
N CYS A 52 -3.79 -11.61 11.41
CA CYS A 52 -3.97 -10.74 12.59
C CYS A 52 -3.11 -11.17 13.79
N ASP A 53 -2.80 -12.46 13.91
CA ASP A 53 -1.96 -13.04 14.97
C ASP A 53 -0.45 -12.92 14.69
N LYS A 54 -0.06 -12.28 13.58
CA LYS A 54 1.33 -12.11 13.14
C LYS A 54 1.73 -10.63 12.99
N PRO A 55 1.64 -9.82 14.06
CA PRO A 55 1.89 -8.37 13.99
C PRO A 55 3.33 -8.00 13.56
N LYS A 56 4.31 -8.89 13.76
CA LYS A 56 5.69 -8.67 13.30
C LYS A 56 5.81 -8.58 11.77
N ILE A 57 4.92 -9.24 11.03
CA ILE A 57 4.88 -9.14 9.56
C ILE A 57 4.42 -7.73 9.17
N ALA A 58 3.34 -7.23 9.78
CA ALA A 58 2.89 -5.85 9.56
C ALA A 58 3.99 -4.84 9.92
N ALA A 59 4.67 -5.00 11.06
CA ALA A 59 5.78 -4.14 11.45
C ALA A 59 6.93 -4.14 10.43
N ALA A 60 7.27 -5.30 9.83
CA ALA A 60 8.29 -5.38 8.78
C ALA A 60 7.88 -4.61 7.52
N TYR A 61 6.60 -4.69 7.11
CA TYR A 61 6.08 -3.89 6.01
C TYR A 61 6.06 -2.38 6.33
N CYS A 62 5.71 -1.99 7.56
CA CYS A 62 5.80 -0.59 7.99
C CYS A 62 7.24 -0.07 7.91
N LEU A 63 8.23 -0.86 8.34
CA LEU A 63 9.64 -0.51 8.24
C LEU A 63 10.09 -0.37 6.78
N ALA A 64 9.67 -1.28 5.91
CA ALA A 64 9.93 -1.17 4.46
C ALA A 64 9.29 0.09 3.86
N ALA A 65 8.05 0.42 4.25
CA ALA A 65 7.37 1.65 3.84
C ALA A 65 8.15 2.90 4.26
N GLN A 66 8.65 2.93 5.51
CA GLN A 66 9.49 4.02 5.99
C GLN A 66 10.76 4.17 5.14
N PHE A 67 11.44 3.06 4.81
CA PHE A 67 12.64 3.09 3.97
C PHE A 67 12.37 3.48 2.51
N PHE A 68 11.15 3.25 2.01
CA PHE A 68 10.70 3.78 0.72
C PHE A 68 10.32 5.27 0.76
N GLY A 69 10.40 5.93 1.92
CA GLY A 69 10.06 7.35 2.07
C GLY A 69 8.56 7.60 2.22
N MET A 70 7.77 6.58 2.57
CA MET A 70 6.35 6.77 2.90
C MET A 70 6.22 7.50 4.24
N ARG A 71 5.34 8.51 4.28
CA ARG A 71 5.06 9.28 5.50
C ARG A 71 3.97 8.63 6.35
N PHE A 72 3.12 7.82 5.71
CA PHE A 72 1.96 7.19 6.33
C PHE A 72 1.91 5.70 6.04
N VAL A 73 1.36 4.95 6.98
CA VAL A 73 0.94 3.57 6.78
C VAL A 73 -0.51 3.46 7.22
N TYR A 74 -1.35 2.92 6.34
CA TYR A 74 -2.75 2.63 6.60
C TYR A 74 -2.91 1.12 6.70
N LEU A 75 -3.43 0.66 7.84
CA LEU A 75 -3.79 -0.75 8.08
C LEU A 75 -5.29 -0.89 7.83
N GLU A 76 -5.64 -1.67 6.81
CA GLU A 76 -7.02 -2.09 6.49
C GLU A 76 -7.31 -3.46 7.06
#